data_AF-A0A1F5IS82-F1
#
_entry.id   AF-A0A1F5IS82-F1
#
_cell.length_a   1.000
_cell.length_b   1.000
_cell.length_c   1.000
_cell.angle_alpha   90.00
_cell.angle_beta   90.00
_cell.angle_gamma   90.00
#
_symmetry.space_group_name_H-M   'P 1'
#
loop_
_entity.id
_entity.type
_entity.pdbx_description
1 polymer ?
#
loop_
_entity_poly.entity_id
_entity_poly.type
_entity_poly.pdbx_seq_one_letter_code
_entity_poly.pdbx_strand_id
1 'polypeptide(L)'
;MENLNLQLFGENSLEINPPEELNNTESLPKSPVPTPDPIKEFENVIATIFPTNQEENKLHKARGILGESARDYTDEELNYLVTDFEYLVDTWLDLFEKRVFQGKTLKELVGESANGNTK
;
A
#
# COMPACT_ATOMS: atom_id res chain seq x y z
N MET A 1 9.82 -7.24 21.75
CA MET A 1 8.95 -6.17 21.24
C MET A 1 9.74 -4.88 21.39
N GLU A 2 10.29 -4.39 20.29
CA GLU A 2 11.11 -3.18 20.28
C GLU A 2 10.19 -1.96 20.19
N ASN A 3 10.23 -1.10 21.22
CA ASN A 3 9.44 0.12 21.25
C ASN A 3 10.14 1.19 20.40
N LEU A 4 9.51 1.58 19.29
CA LEU A 4 9.90 2.74 18.50
C LEU A 4 9.52 4.01 19.27
N ASN A 5 10.51 4.58 19.96
CA ASN A 5 10.38 5.83 20.69
C ASN A 5 10.38 7.00 19.69
N LEU A 6 9.20 7.45 19.25
CA LEU A 6 9.04 8.62 18.38
C LEU A 6 9.07 9.90 19.22
N GLN A 7 10.25 10.49 19.36
CA GLN A 7 10.44 11.75 20.07
C GLN A 7 10.15 12.91 19.11
N LEU A 8 8.89 13.35 19.08
CA LEU A 8 8.39 14.20 17.99
C LEU A 8 8.59 15.72 18.16
N PHE A 9 8.95 16.23 19.34
CA PHE A 9 9.22 17.65 19.54
C PHE A 9 10.28 17.83 20.64
N GLY A 10 11.45 18.36 20.28
CA GLY A 10 12.46 18.77 21.25
C GLY A 10 12.01 20.04 21.96
N GLU A 11 11.74 19.93 23.26
CA GLU A 11 11.59 21.09 24.12
C GLU A 11 12.94 21.80 24.27
N ASN A 12 13.17 22.85 23.47
CA ASN A 12 14.22 23.82 23.76
C ASN A 12 13.55 25.13 24.14
N SER A 13 13.40 25.31 25.46
CA SER A 13 13.05 26.58 26.09
C SER A 13 13.90 27.71 25.51
N LEU A 14 13.24 28.79 25.08
CA LEU A 14 13.88 30.06 24.77
C LEU A 14 14.44 30.66 26.07
N GLU A 15 15.69 30.36 26.38
CA GLU A 15 16.43 31.02 27.45
C GLU A 15 17.10 32.28 26.86
N ILE A 16 16.47 33.44 27.08
CA ILE A 16 16.98 34.74 26.67
C ILE A 16 18.04 35.17 27.68
N ASN A 17 19.32 35.19 27.27
CA ASN A 17 20.40 35.84 28.02
C ASN A 17 20.89 37.10 27.26
N PRO A 18 21.23 38.21 27.96
CA PRO A 18 21.61 39.49 27.34
C PRO A 18 23.01 39.48 26.70
N PRO A 19 23.36 40.47 25.85
CA PRO A 19 24.58 40.44 25.03
C PRO A 19 25.78 41.06 25.77
N GLU A 20 26.91 40.34 25.80
CA GLU A 20 28.22 40.90 26.15
C GLU A 20 29.24 40.68 25.01
N GLU A 21 30.19 41.60 24.94
CA GLU A 21 30.85 42.11 23.75
C GLU A 21 31.99 41.24 23.16
N LEU A 22 32.19 41.49 21.85
CA LEU A 22 33.27 41.14 20.92
C LEU A 22 34.65 40.79 21.51
N ASN A 23 35.26 39.69 21.01
CA ASN A 23 36.64 39.72 20.51
C ASN A 23 37.04 38.45 19.70
N ASN A 24 37.28 38.68 18.41
CA ASN A 24 38.41 38.22 17.58
C ASN A 24 38.51 36.76 17.07
N THR A 25 38.21 36.65 15.76
CA THR A 25 38.99 36.00 14.68
C THR A 25 39.50 34.57 14.88
N GLU A 26 38.81 33.62 14.25
CA GLU A 26 39.48 32.49 13.60
C GLU A 26 38.70 32.02 12.36
N SER A 27 39.45 31.48 11.41
CA SER A 27 39.22 31.41 9.97
C SER A 27 38.04 30.59 9.45
N LEU A 28 37.43 31.12 8.38
CA LEU A 28 36.53 30.45 7.44
C LEU A 28 37.23 29.26 6.73
N PRO A 29 36.57 28.08 6.60
CA PRO A 29 36.71 27.27 5.41
C PRO A 29 35.42 27.29 4.60
N LYS A 30 35.51 27.80 3.37
CA LYS A 30 34.49 27.64 2.33
C LYS A 30 34.40 26.16 1.92
N SER A 31 33.25 25.54 2.15
CA SER A 31 32.73 24.49 1.28
C SER A 31 31.20 24.49 1.41
N PRO A 32 30.42 24.43 0.31
CA PRO A 32 28.98 24.53 0.39
C PRO A 32 28.43 23.26 1.04
N VAL A 33 27.88 23.39 2.25
CA VAL A 33 27.06 22.36 2.86
C VAL A 33 25.86 22.15 1.92
N PRO A 34 25.64 20.95 1.35
CA PRO A 34 24.39 20.66 0.68
C PRO A 34 23.32 20.73 1.75
N THR A 35 22.50 21.77 1.69
CA THR A 35 21.27 21.86 2.47
C THR A 35 20.51 20.54 2.29
N PRO A 36 20.19 19.80 3.36
CA PRO A 36 19.30 18.65 3.25
C PRO A 36 17.98 19.20 2.75
N ASP A 37 17.66 18.90 1.49
CA ASP A 37 16.36 19.25 0.93
C ASP A 37 15.31 18.51 1.79
N PRO A 38 14.50 19.21 2.61
CA PRO A 38 13.57 18.57 3.54
C PRO A 38 12.55 17.69 2.79
N ILE A 39 12.35 17.98 1.50
CA ILE A 39 11.53 17.22 0.58
C ILE A 39 12.12 15.82 0.33
N LYS A 40 13.45 15.69 0.17
CA LYS A 40 14.10 14.38 -0.05
C LYS A 40 14.06 13.51 1.20
N GLU A 41 14.19 14.11 2.37
CA GLU A 41 14.08 13.39 3.64
C GLU A 41 12.65 12.88 3.86
N PHE A 42 11.66 13.72 3.55
CA PHE A 42 10.24 13.32 3.55
C PHE A 42 9.92 12.25 2.51
N GLU A 43 10.45 12.34 1.29
CA GLU A 43 10.29 11.34 0.24
C GLU A 43 10.90 9.98 0.67
N ASN A 44 12.06 9.99 1.31
CA ASN A 44 12.67 8.77 1.86
C ASN A 44 11.82 8.15 2.98
N VAL A 45 11.22 8.97 3.85
CA VAL A 45 10.29 8.50 4.89
C VAL A 45 9.03 7.90 4.26
N ILE A 46 8.45 8.56 3.26
CA ILE A 46 7.30 8.04 2.51
C ILE A 46 7.64 6.71 1.83
N ALA A 47 8.79 6.60 1.17
CA ALA A 47 9.21 5.37 0.51
C ALA A 47 9.47 4.23 1.50
N THR A 48 9.85 4.56 2.75
CA THR A 48 10.05 3.59 3.83
C THR A 48 8.72 3.11 4.42
N ILE A 49 7.74 4.00 4.57
CA ILE A 49 6.42 3.68 5.13
C ILE A 49 5.51 2.99 4.09
N PHE A 50 5.63 3.40 2.83
CA PHE A 50 4.90 2.85 1.70
C PHE A 50 5.89 2.22 0.73
N PRO A 51 6.47 1.06 1.06
CA PRO A 51 7.27 0.32 0.09
C PRO A 51 6.39 0.13 -1.14
N THR A 52 6.85 0.69 -2.26
CA THR A 52 6.17 0.72 -3.56
C THR A 52 5.44 -0.60 -3.75
N ASN A 53 4.10 -0.57 -3.75
CA ASN A 53 3.24 -1.75 -3.75
C ASN A 53 3.84 -2.84 -4.63
N GLN A 54 4.55 -3.79 -4.01
CA GLN A 54 4.80 -5.05 -4.67
C GLN A 54 3.41 -5.62 -4.76
N GLU A 55 2.88 -5.64 -5.98
CA GLU A 55 1.66 -6.34 -6.35
C GLU A 55 1.72 -7.68 -5.62
N GLU A 56 0.95 -7.82 -4.54
CA GLU A 56 0.97 -9.03 -3.74
C GLU A 56 0.60 -10.14 -4.70
N ASN A 57 1.58 -10.99 -5.00
CA ASN A 57 1.39 -12.05 -5.96
C ASN A 57 0.18 -12.86 -5.48
N LYS A 58 -0.80 -13.12 -6.37
CA LYS A 58 -2.03 -13.87 -6.07
C LYS A 58 -1.77 -15.10 -5.20
N LEU A 59 -0.62 -15.75 -5.41
CA LEU A 59 -0.11 -16.86 -4.60
C LEU A 59 0.22 -16.50 -3.15
N HIS A 60 0.91 -15.39 -2.89
CA HIS A 60 1.20 -14.93 -1.53
C HIS A 60 -0.09 -14.65 -0.76
N LYS A 61 -1.05 -13.97 -1.41
CA LYS A 61 -2.36 -13.73 -0.81
C LYS A 61 -3.12 -15.03 -0.56
N ALA A 62 -3.12 -15.96 -1.51
CA ALA A 62 -3.73 -17.27 -1.35
C ALA A 62 -3.12 -18.05 -0.19
N ARG A 63 -1.77 -18.09 -0.07
CA ARG A 63 -1.07 -18.71 1.07
C ARG A 63 -1.43 -18.05 2.40
N GLY A 64 -1.54 -16.72 2.43
CA GLY A 64 -1.95 -15.98 3.62
C GLY A 64 -3.37 -16.32 4.08
N ILE A 65 -4.31 -16.50 3.15
CA ILE A 65 -5.72 -16.82 3.45
C ILE A 65 -5.89 -18.29 3.83
N LEU A 66 -5.28 -19.21 3.08
CA LEU A 66 -5.40 -20.66 3.30
C LEU A 66 -4.60 -21.13 4.51
N GLY A 67 -3.56 -20.38 4.91
CA GLY A 67 -2.77 -20.64 6.10
C GLY A 67 -2.14 -22.04 6.08
N GLU A 68 -2.34 -22.81 7.15
CA GLU A 68 -1.76 -24.15 7.30
C GLU A 68 -2.18 -25.11 6.18
N SER A 69 -3.40 -24.95 5.64
CA SER A 69 -3.90 -25.79 4.55
C SER A 69 -3.11 -25.61 3.24
N ALA A 70 -2.45 -24.47 3.03
CA ALA A 70 -1.63 -24.22 1.84
C ALA A 70 -0.17 -24.69 2.00
N ARG A 71 0.22 -25.20 3.17
CA ARG A 71 1.61 -25.52 3.48
C ARG A 71 2.15 -26.69 2.65
N ASP A 72 1.29 -27.65 2.37
CA ASP A 72 1.65 -28.85 1.61
C ASP A 72 1.57 -28.65 0.10
N TYR A 73 1.04 -27.52 -0.37
CA TYR A 73 0.91 -27.21 -1.79
C TYR A 73 2.14 -26.46 -2.30
N THR A 74 2.64 -26.90 -3.45
CA THR A 74 3.59 -26.12 -4.26
C THR A 74 2.90 -24.88 -4.84
N ASP A 75 3.70 -23.90 -5.29
CA ASP A 75 3.15 -22.67 -5.89
C ASP A 75 2.32 -22.97 -7.15
N GLU A 76 2.74 -23.95 -7.94
CA GLU A 76 2.01 -24.39 -9.13
C GLU A 76 0.63 -24.99 -8.76
N GLU A 77 0.60 -25.93 -7.80
CA GLU A 77 -0.63 -26.57 -7.35
C GLU A 77 -1.59 -25.58 -6.69
N LEU A 78 -1.05 -24.64 -5.91
CA LEU A 78 -1.85 -23.58 -5.30
C LEU A 78 -2.45 -22.65 -6.36
N ASN A 79 -1.70 -22.35 -7.43
CA ASN A 79 -2.22 -21.56 -8.53
C ASN A 79 -3.36 -22.27 -9.27
N TYR A 80 -3.22 -23.56 -9.55
CA TYR A 80 -4.31 -24.36 -10.13
C TYR A 80 -5.53 -24.39 -9.22
N LEU A 81 -5.33 -24.67 -7.93
CA LEU A 81 -6.41 -24.71 -6.94
C LEU A 81 -7.21 -23.40 -6.92
N VAL A 82 -6.52 -22.26 -6.84
CA VAL A 82 -7.19 -20.95 -6.81
C VAL A 82 -7.95 -20.69 -8.11
N THR A 83 -7.35 -21.04 -9.25
CA THR A 83 -7.98 -20.85 -10.57
C THR A 83 -9.25 -21.71 -10.72
N ASP A 84 -9.22 -22.95 -10.24
CA ASP A 84 -10.37 -23.85 -10.26
C ASP A 84 -11.50 -23.32 -9.36
N PHE A 85 -11.16 -22.80 -8.18
CA PHE A 85 -12.13 -22.18 -7.28
C PHE A 85 -12.75 -20.92 -7.88
N GLU A 86 -11.96 -20.06 -8.51
CA GLU A 86 -12.46 -18.87 -9.22
C GLU A 86 -13.47 -19.27 -10.30
N TYR A 87 -13.12 -20.24 -11.14
CA TYR A 87 -14.01 -20.75 -12.17
C TYR A 87 -15.32 -21.32 -11.60
N LEU A 88 -15.22 -22.09 -10.51
CA LEU A 88 -16.39 -22.69 -9.86
C LEU A 88 -17.31 -21.62 -9.29
N VAL A 89 -16.73 -20.62 -8.61
CA VAL A 89 -17.50 -19.52 -8.01
C VAL A 89 -18.18 -18.70 -9.10
N ASP A 90 -17.47 -18.33 -10.17
CA ASP A 90 -18.03 -17.57 -11.29
C ASP A 90 -19.17 -18.34 -11.97
N THR A 91 -18.95 -19.63 -12.25
CA THR A 91 -19.97 -20.48 -12.88
C THR A 91 -21.18 -20.65 -11.96
N TRP A 92 -20.97 -20.83 -10.67
CA TRP A 92 -22.04 -20.97 -9.70
C TRP A 92 -22.84 -19.67 -9.56
N LEU A 93 -22.16 -18.52 -9.54
CA LEU A 93 -22.79 -17.20 -9.51
C LEU A 93 -23.63 -16.97 -10.76
N ASP A 94 -23.09 -17.24 -11.95
CA ASP A 94 -23.81 -17.12 -13.23
C ASP A 94 -25.08 -17.99 -13.26
N LEU A 95 -25.01 -19.22 -12.76
CA LEU A 95 -26.17 -20.12 -12.69
C LEU A 95 -27.21 -19.63 -11.70
N PHE A 96 -26.76 -19.13 -10.55
CA PHE A 96 -27.63 -18.53 -9.54
C PHE A 96 -28.34 -17.29 -10.11
N GLU A 97 -27.60 -16.39 -10.75
CA GLU A 97 -28.12 -15.19 -11.39
C GLU A 97 -29.15 -15.55 -12.46
N LYS A 98 -28.83 -16.49 -13.36
CA LYS A 98 -29.77 -16.98 -14.38
C LYS A 98 -31.05 -17.54 -13.77
N ARG A 99 -30.98 -18.21 -12.62
CA ARG A 99 -32.19 -18.67 -11.92
C ARG A 99 -33.03 -17.50 -11.40
N VAL A 100 -32.40 -16.46 -10.86
CA VAL A 100 -33.10 -15.32 -10.24
C VAL A 100 -33.61 -14.32 -11.28
N PHE A 101 -32.85 -14.10 -12.35
CA PHE A 101 -33.09 -13.08 -13.37
C PHE A 101 -33.63 -13.66 -14.68
N GLN A 102 -34.46 -14.69 -14.60
CA GLN A 102 -35.20 -15.26 -15.74
C GLN A 102 -34.31 -15.69 -16.92
N GLY A 103 -33.17 -16.29 -16.62
CA GLY A 103 -32.22 -16.83 -17.59
C GLY A 103 -31.10 -15.87 -18.00
N LYS A 104 -31.04 -14.66 -17.43
CA LYS A 104 -29.98 -13.68 -17.67
C LYS A 104 -29.00 -13.56 -16.50
N THR A 105 -27.77 -13.17 -16.74
CA THR A 105 -26.84 -12.75 -15.68
C THR A 105 -27.03 -11.27 -15.34
N LEU A 106 -26.54 -10.85 -14.18
CA LEU A 106 -26.58 -9.43 -13.79
C LEU A 106 -25.76 -8.58 -14.75
N LYS A 107 -24.62 -9.12 -15.23
CA LYS A 107 -23.79 -8.48 -16.26
C LYS A 107 -24.58 -8.21 -17.55
N GLU A 108 -25.40 -9.17 -17.98
CA GLU A 108 -26.27 -9.01 -19.15
C GLU A 108 -27.36 -7.97 -18.91
N LEU A 109 -28.01 -7.99 -17.74
CA LEU A 109 -29.05 -7.03 -17.38
C LEU A 109 -28.54 -5.59 -17.31
N VAL A 110 -27.39 -5.38 -16.67
CA VAL A 110 -26.80 -4.03 -16.55
C VAL A 110 -26.35 -3.53 -17.93
N GLY A 111 -25.74 -4.40 -18.75
CA GLY A 111 -25.36 -4.05 -20.13
C GLY A 111 -26.55 -3.71 -21.03
N GLU A 112 -27.68 -4.39 -20.86
CA GLU A 112 -28.93 -4.12 -21.60
C GLU A 112 -29.59 -2.82 -21.13
N SER A 113 -29.56 -2.52 -19.82
CA SER A 113 -30.09 -1.26 -19.27
C SER A 113 -29.30 -0.03 -19.74
N ALA A 114 -27.99 -0.16 -19.93
CA ALA A 114 -27.13 0.91 -20.42
C ALA A 114 -27.37 1.23 -21.92
N ASN A 115 -27.74 0.22 -22.71
CA ASN A 115 -27.98 0.36 -24.15
C ASN A 115 -29.46 0.65 -24.51
N GLY A 116 -30.37 0.64 -23.51
CA GLY A 116 -31.82 0.81 -23.71
C GLY A 116 -32.32 2.26 -23.82
N ASN A 117 -31.47 3.28 -23.62
CA ASN A 117 -31.89 4.70 -23.58
C ASN A 117 -31.74 5.48 -24.89
N THR A 118 -31.60 4.81 -26.03
CA THR A 118 -31.65 5.47 -27.35
C THR A 118 -32.79 4.93 -28.18
N LYS A 119 -34.02 5.37 -27.90
CA LYS A 119 -35.08 5.38 -28.90
C LYS A 119 -36.13 6.43 -28.60
#